data_AF-A0A6V7V323-F1
#
_entry.id   AF-A0A6V7V323-F1
#
_cell.length_a   1.000
_cell.length_b   1.000
_cell.length_c   1.000
_cell.angle_alpha   90.00
_cell.angle_beta   90.00
_cell.angle_gamma   90.00
#
_symmetry.space_group_name_H-M   'P 1'
#
loop_
_entity.id
_entity.type
_entity.pdbx_description
1 polymer ?
#
loop_
_entity_poly.entity_id
_entity_poly.type
_entity_poly.pdbx_seq_one_letter_code
_entity_poly.pdbx_strand_id
1 'polypeptide(L)' 'MESARAGIPLISMGFFADQYRNGRVAERNGWGLPFDKRLLLNGNEEFKKAILKVIENPRWIFYIHYKPHFKSSL' A
#
# COMPACT_ATOMS: atom_id res chain seq x y z
N MET A 1 10.33 2.73 4.38
CA MET A 1 9.75 4.09 4.26
C MET A 1 10.07 4.77 2.93
N GLU A 2 10.87 4.15 2.06
CA GLU A 2 11.30 4.74 0.78
C GLU A 2 10.14 5.08 -0.18
N SER A 3 9.14 4.20 -0.32
CA SER A 3 7.99 4.44 -1.21
C SER A 3 7.21 5.71 -0.84
N ALA A 4 6.97 5.93 0.45
CA ALA A 4 6.26 7.11 0.94
C ALA A 4 7.09 8.39 0.72
N ARG A 5 8.42 8.32 0.89
CA ARG A 5 9.32 9.45 0.59
C ARG A 5 9.32 9.84 -0.88
N ALA A 6 9.22 8.84 -1.77
CA ALA A 6 9.23 9.05 -3.21
C ALA A 6 7.88 9.51 -3.79
N GLY A 7 6.81 9.60 -2.98
CA GLY A 7 5.47 9.94 -3.53
C GLY A 7 4.77 8.76 -4.21
N ILE A 8 5.27 7.54 -4.05
CA ILE A 8 4.85 6.37 -4.82
C ILE A 8 3.90 5.51 -3.97
N PRO A 9 2.65 5.26 -4.43
CA PRO A 9 1.70 4.42 -3.71
C PRO A 9 2.13 2.96 -3.70
N LEU A 10 1.83 2.27 -2.60
CA LEU A 10 2.34 0.91 -2.33
C LEU A 10 1.22 -0.12 -2.40
N ILE A 11 1.41 -1.20 -3.16
CA ILE A 11 0.63 -2.44 -2.97
C ILE A 11 1.44 -3.37 -2.09
N SER A 12 1.02 -3.59 -0.84
CA SER A 12 1.77 -4.42 0.11
C SER A 12 1.22 -5.83 0.15
N MET A 13 2.06 -6.82 -0.11
CA MET A 13 1.72 -8.23 0.00
C MET A 13 2.55 -8.84 1.12
N GLY A 14 1.95 -9.02 2.29
CA GLY A 14 2.63 -9.63 3.43
C GLY A 14 2.86 -11.11 3.18
N PHE A 15 4.11 -11.57 3.27
CA PHE A 15 4.41 -13.00 3.23
C PHE A 15 4.53 -13.58 4.64
N PHE A 16 5.19 -12.85 5.55
CA PHE A 16 5.46 -13.28 6.91
C PHE A 16 5.35 -12.13 7.92
N ALA A 17 5.00 -12.49 9.15
CA ALA A 17 5.13 -11.68 10.37
C ALA A 17 4.61 -10.23 10.30
N ASP A 18 5.51 -9.26 10.43
CA ASP A 18 5.24 -7.83 10.63
C ASP A 18 4.79 -7.12 9.35
N GLN A 19 5.07 -7.69 8.17
CA GLN A 19 4.67 -7.13 6.89
C GLN A 19 3.16 -6.91 6.79
N TYR A 20 2.35 -7.80 7.41
CA TYR A 20 0.89 -7.63 7.49
C TYR A 20 0.48 -6.39 8.31
N ARG A 21 1.22 -6.08 9.39
CA ARG A 21 0.97 -4.89 10.21
C ARG A 21 1.41 -3.63 9.47
N ASN A 22 2.60 -3.66 8.85
CA ASN A 22 3.16 -2.53 8.12
C ASN A 22 2.29 -2.14 6.91
N GLY A 23 1.74 -3.14 6.18
CA GLY A 23 0.78 -2.88 5.09
C GLY A 23 -0.49 -2.17 5.55
N ARG A 24 -1.05 -2.57 6.70
CA ARG A 24 -2.23 -1.90 7.27
C ARG A 24 -1.96 -0.48 7.76
N VAL A 25 -0.72 -0.18 8.18
CA VAL A 25 -0.32 1.19 8.51
C VAL A 25 -0.33 2.07 7.25
N ALA A 26 0.16 1.56 6.12
CA ALA A 26 0.11 2.27 4.85
C ALA A 26 -1.33 2.53 4.39
N GLU A 27 -2.22 1.54 4.55
CA GLU A 27 -3.65 1.68 4.26
C GLU A 27 -4.33 2.75 5.11
N ARG A 28 -4.15 2.69 6.43
CA ARG A 28 -4.72 3.66 7.38
C ARG A 28 -4.26 5.09 7.12
N ASN A 29 -3.04 5.23 6.63
CA ASN A 29 -2.48 6.52 6.28
C ASN A 29 -2.86 6.99 4.86
N GLY A 30 -3.62 6.18 4.11
CA GLY A 30 -4.21 6.56 2.82
C GLY A 30 -3.25 6.48 1.65
N TRP A 31 -2.12 5.77 1.79
CA TRP A 31 -1.07 5.71 0.77
C TRP A 31 -0.66 4.31 0.32
N GLY A 32 -1.29 3.27 0.86
CA GLY A 32 -1.04 1.90 0.44
C GLY A 32 -2.30 1.05 0.40
N LEU A 33 -2.24 -0.02 -0.39
CA LEU A 33 -3.28 -1.02 -0.53
C LEU A 33 -2.72 -2.40 -0.15
N PRO A 34 -3.14 -2.99 0.98
CA PRO A 34 -2.77 -4.35 1.32
C PRO A 34 -3.48 -5.32 0.37
N PHE A 35 -2.73 -6.28 -0.14
CA PHE A 35 -3.24 -7.31 -1.04
C PHE A 35 -3.06 -8.70 -0.41
N ASP A 36 -4.14 -9.48 -0.38
CA ASP A 36 -4.11 -10.85 0.11
C ASP A 36 -3.55 -11.79 -0.96
N LYS A 37 -2.33 -12.28 -0.73
CA LYS A 37 -1.64 -13.20 -1.64
C LYS A 37 -2.45 -14.46 -1.98
N ARG A 38 -3.37 -14.89 -1.11
CA ARG A 38 -4.20 -16.08 -1.34
C ARG A 38 -5.13 -15.91 -2.55
N LEU A 39 -5.45 -14.66 -2.92
CA LEU A 39 -6.25 -14.37 -4.10
C LEU A 39 -5.52 -14.75 -5.41
N LEU A 40 -4.18 -14.82 -5.38
CA LEU A 40 -3.38 -15.27 -6.54
C LEU A 40 -3.53 -16.76 -6.84
N LEU A 41 -4.00 -17.56 -5.86
CA LEU A 41 -4.25 -18.99 -6.06
C LEU A 41 -5.39 -19.23 -7.07
N ASN A 42 -6.26 -18.23 -7.27
CA ASN A 42 -7.41 -18.29 -8.17
C ASN A 42 -7.15 -17.56 -9.51
N GLY A 43 -5.90 -17.17 -9.79
CA GLY A 43 -5.52 -16.38 -10.97
C GLY A 43 -5.08 -14.95 -10.63
N ASN A 44 -4.88 -14.13 -11.67
CA ASN A 44 -4.27 -12.80 -11.53
C ASN A 44 -5.27 -11.62 -11.57
N GLU A 45 -6.56 -11.88 -11.81
CA GLU A 45 -7.56 -10.83 -12.03
C GLU A 45 -7.72 -9.89 -10.83
N GLU A 46 -7.74 -10.43 -9.60
CA GLU A 46 -7.82 -9.60 -8.39
C GLU A 46 -6.58 -8.72 -8.21
N PHE A 47 -5.41 -9.21 -8.62
CA PHE A 47 -4.18 -8.42 -8.57
C PHE A 47 -4.18 -7.31 -9.63
N LYS A 48 -4.66 -7.60 -10.85
CA LYS A 48 -4.84 -6.60 -11.90
C LYS A 48 -5.80 -5.49 -11.45
N LYS A 49 -6.92 -5.85 -10.82
CA LYS A 49 -7.86 -4.87 -10.23
C LYS A 49 -7.20 -4.02 -9.15
N ALA A 50 -6.37 -4.62 -8.29
CA ALA A 50 -5.65 -3.89 -7.26
C ALA A 50 -4.65 -2.86 -7.85
N ILE A 51 -3.93 -3.24 -8.91
CA ILE A 51 -3.04 -2.33 -9.65
C ILE A 51 -3.84 -1.17 -10.25
N LEU A 52 -4.92 -1.47 -10.99
CA LEU A 52 -5.76 -0.43 -11.61
C LEU A 52 -6.34 0.51 -10.56
N LYS A 53 -6.83 -0.01 -9.43
CA LYS A 53 -7.34 0.79 -8.31
C LYS A 53 -6.32 1.79 -7.75
N VAL A 54 -5.04 1.45 -7.77
CA VAL A 54 -3.96 2.32 -7.28
C VAL A 54 -3.56 3.36 -8.33
N ILE A 55 -3.49 2.97 -9.61
CA ILE A 55 -3.08 3.86 -10.71
C ILE A 55 -4.19 4.86 -11.06
N GLU A 56 -5.45 4.41 -11.11
CA GLU A 56 -6.59 5.23 -11.54
C GLU A 56 -7.08 6.20 -10.46
N ASN A 57 -6.67 6.01 -9.20
CA ASN A 57 -7.14 6.83 -8.09
C ASN A 57 -6.03 7.77 -7.57
N PRO A 58 -6.03 9.06 -7.96
CA PRO A 58 -4.99 10.01 -7.55
C PRO A 58 -4.98 10.28 -6.04
N ARG A 59 -6.02 9.86 -5.31
CA ARG A 59 -6.13 9.93 -3.85
C ARG A 59 -4.89 9.36 -3.15
N TRP A 60 -4.34 8.25 -3.66
CA TRP A 60 -3.18 7.60 -3.05
C TRP A 60 -1.92 8.49 -3.11
N ILE A 61 -1.73 9.21 -4.22
CA ILE A 61 -0.62 10.15 -4.41
C ILE A 61 -0.84 11.40 -3.54
N PHE A 62 -2.07 11.92 -3.51
CA PHE A 62 -2.42 13.08 -2.70
C PHE A 62 -2.13 12.86 -1.22
N TYR A 63 -2.54 11.73 -0.64
CA TYR A 63 -2.29 11.48 0.78
C TYR A 63 -0.82 11.25 1.12
N ILE A 64 0.00 10.76 0.19
CA ILE A 64 1.46 10.69 0.40
C ILE A 64 2.07 12.08 0.50
N HIS A 65 1.64 13.00 -0.39
CA HIS A 65 2.22 14.33 -0.47
C HIS A 65 1.77 15.26 0.67
N TYR A 66 0.51 15.16 1.08
CA TYR A 66 -0.10 16.10 2.05
C TYR A 66 -0.14 15.61 3.49
N LYS A 67 0.21 14.34 3.77
CA LYS A 67 0.25 13.79 5.13
C LYS A 67 1.67 13.38 5.53
N PRO A 68 2.59 14.33 5.78
CA PRO A 68 3.96 14.00 6.19
C PRO A 68 3.98 13.62 7.68
N HIS A 69 3.55 12.42 8.04
CA HIS A 69 3.61 11.94 9.42
C HIS A 69 4.18 10.52 9.53
N PHE A 70 5.50 10.45 9.70
CA PHE A 70 6.10 9.77 10.85
C PHE A 70 7.50 10.33 11.10
N LYS A 71 7.66 11.14 12.15
CA LYS A 71 8.95 11.22 12.85
C LYS A 71 9.18 9.84 13.45
N SER A 72 10.32 9.24 13.15
CA SER A 72 10.86 8.11 13.90
C SER A 72 10.81 8.47 15.40
N SER A 73 10.00 7.74 16.15
CA SER A 73 10.09 7.72 17.61
C SER A 73 9.89 6.28 18.06
N LEU A 74 11.00 5.74 18.57
CA LEU A 74 11.31 4.38 19.04
C LEU A 74 11.87 3.43 17.97
#